data_AF-A0A3A5R784-F1
#
_entry.id   AF-A0A3A5R784-F1
#
_cell.length_a   1.000
_cell.length_b   1.000
_cell.length_c   1.000
_cell.angle_alpha   90.00
_cell.angle_beta   90.00
_cell.angle_gamma   90.00
#
_symmetry.space_group_name_H-M   'P 1'
#
loop_
_entity.id
_entity.type
_entity.pdbx_description
1 polymer ?
#
loop_
_entity_poly.entity_id
_entity_poly.type
_entity_poly.pdbx_seq_one_letter_code
_entity_poly.pdbx_strand_id
1 'polypeptide(L)'
;MQLSPAREFLGMERYAIDCCGANLYVHDHAVVIDKTGGLWIVGDNNFKVIPFKSIAAIQVKLQSTIINGYLEFKPANSPFTIGSGKAEQTRENSVILSGTDERYAEAKEALPYIFDKICNH
;
A
#
# COMPACT_ATOMS: atom_id res chain seq x y z
N MET A 1 7.86 9.91 9.53
CA MET A 1 6.68 9.59 8.73
C MET A 1 5.57 10.58 9.02
N GLN A 2 4.88 11.08 8.00
CA GLN A 2 3.71 11.96 8.14
C GLN A 2 2.48 11.16 8.59
N LEU A 3 1.48 11.83 9.19
CA LEU A 3 0.18 11.23 9.44
C LEU A 3 -0.51 10.82 8.14
N SER A 4 -1.38 9.81 8.19
CA SER A 4 -2.16 9.43 7.01
C SER A 4 -2.96 10.64 6.48
N PRO A 5 -2.91 10.93 5.17
CA PRO A 5 -3.68 12.04 4.58
C PRO A 5 -5.19 11.81 4.67
N ALA A 6 -5.64 10.57 4.92
CA ALA A 6 -7.05 10.24 5.10
C ALA A 6 -7.48 10.14 6.57
N ARG A 7 -6.60 10.47 7.53
CA ARG A 7 -6.88 10.32 8.97
C ARG A 7 -8.13 11.07 9.41
N GLU A 8 -8.40 12.25 8.84
CA GLU A 8 -9.59 13.02 9.17
C GLU A 8 -10.92 12.33 8.78
N PHE A 9 -10.88 11.43 7.79
CA PHE A 9 -12.06 10.72 7.30
C PHE A 9 -12.14 9.27 7.80
N LEU A 10 -11.00 8.61 8.01
CA LEU A 10 -10.91 7.19 8.35
C LEU A 10 -10.56 6.93 9.82
N GLY A 11 -10.19 7.98 10.57
CA GLY A 11 -9.68 7.87 11.92
C GLY A 11 -8.18 7.55 11.96
N MET A 12 -7.71 7.15 13.15
CA MET A 12 -6.30 6.84 13.36
C MET A 12 -5.92 5.54 12.66
N GLU A 13 -4.83 5.57 11.90
CA GLU A 13 -4.26 4.39 11.26
C GLU A 13 -3.74 3.39 12.31
N ARG A 14 -3.95 2.10 12.05
CA ARG A 14 -3.44 0.98 12.84
C ARG A 14 -1.97 0.71 12.55
N TYR A 15 -1.59 0.86 11.28
CA TYR A 15 -0.22 0.71 10.81
C TYR A 15 0.12 1.85 9.87
N ALA A 16 1.35 2.34 9.96
CA ALA A 16 1.93 3.34 9.09
C ALA A 16 3.32 2.86 8.69
N ILE A 17 3.56 2.64 7.40
CA ILE A 17 4.76 2.00 6.88
C ILE A 17 5.43 2.96 5.88
N ASP A 18 6.70 3.28 6.16
CA ASP A 18 7.54 4.13 5.31
C ASP A 18 8.01 3.28 4.13
N CYS A 19 7.44 3.52 2.96
CA CYS A 19 7.78 2.78 1.76
C CYS A 19 8.59 3.69 0.80
N CYS A 20 9.32 3.08 -0.11
CA CYS A 20 10.00 3.79 -1.18
C CYS A 20 8.97 4.26 -2.22
N GLY A 21 8.90 5.57 -2.43
CA GLY A 21 8.01 6.17 -3.43
C GLY A 21 6.53 6.31 -3.02
N ALA A 22 6.13 5.78 -1.87
CA ALA A 22 4.83 6.01 -1.27
C ALA A 22 4.88 5.62 0.21
N ASN A 23 3.92 6.04 1.04
CA ASN A 23 3.64 5.44 2.34
C ASN A 23 2.41 4.54 2.26
N LEU A 24 2.42 3.47 3.05
CA LEU A 24 1.24 2.64 3.25
C LEU A 24 0.67 2.91 4.64
N TYR A 25 -0.60 3.33 4.69
CA TYR A 25 -1.36 3.44 5.92
C TYR A 25 -2.49 2.41 5.92
N VAL A 26 -2.70 1.74 7.05
CA VAL A 26 -3.73 0.72 7.22
C VAL A 26 -4.72 1.22 8.26
N HIS A 27 -5.96 1.46 7.83
CA HIS A 27 -7.08 1.87 8.68
C HIS A 27 -8.01 0.68 8.94
N ASP A 28 -9.06 0.88 9.74
CA ASP A 28 -9.98 -0.21 10.11
C ASP A 28 -10.82 -0.73 8.93
N HIS A 29 -11.00 0.07 7.88
CA HIS A 29 -11.86 -0.26 6.73
C HIS A 29 -11.18 -0.15 5.36
N ALA A 30 -9.94 0.34 5.30
CA ALA A 30 -9.25 0.59 4.05
C ALA A 30 -7.72 0.64 4.24
N VAL A 31 -7.00 0.45 3.13
CA VAL A 31 -5.60 0.85 3.03
C VAL A 31 -5.50 2.17 2.26
N VAL A 32 -4.52 2.98 2.60
CA VAL A 32 -4.23 4.25 1.94
C VAL A 32 -2.79 4.23 1.46
N ILE A 33 -2.61 4.48 0.16
CA ILE A 33 -1.29 4.62 -0.47
C ILE A 33 -1.09 6.10 -0.76
N ASP A 34 -0.09 6.69 -0.12
CA ASP A 34 0.24 8.11 -0.25
C ASP A 34 1.57 8.28 -0.97
N LYS A 35 1.56 8.75 -2.22
CA LYS A 35 2.78 8.88 -3.03
C LYS A 35 3.67 10.06 -2.63
N THR A 36 3.24 10.91 -1.70
CA THR A 36 4.10 11.97 -1.13
C THR A 36 4.94 11.53 0.04
N GLY A 37 4.57 10.41 0.65
CA GLY A 37 5.05 10.07 1.98
C GLY A 37 6.42 9.40 2.01
N GLY A 38 6.93 8.92 0.86
CA GLY A 38 8.16 8.14 0.80
C GLY A 38 9.42 8.99 0.82
N LEU A 39 10.52 8.40 1.31
CA LEU A 39 11.84 9.02 1.50
C LEU A 39 12.42 9.80 0.28
N TRP A 40 11.90 9.58 -0.92
CA TRP A 40 12.45 10.07 -2.19
C TRP A 40 11.45 10.79 -3.11
N ILE A 41 10.20 11.02 -2.70
CA ILE A 41 9.22 11.73 -3.54
C ILE A 41 8.80 13.04 -2.88
N VAL A 42 9.04 14.13 -3.62
CA VAL A 42 8.63 15.48 -3.29
C VAL A 42 7.80 15.99 -4.46
N GLY A 43 6.53 16.37 -4.24
CA GLY A 43 5.83 17.26 -5.18
C GLY A 43 4.39 16.92 -5.59
N ASP A 44 3.91 15.68 -5.44
CA ASP A 44 2.57 15.30 -5.93
C ASP A 44 1.64 14.83 -4.80
N ASN A 45 0.85 15.75 -4.21
CA ASN A 45 -0.11 15.52 -3.11
C ASN A 45 -1.31 14.63 -3.48
N ASN A 46 -1.04 13.42 -3.95
CA ASN A 46 -2.05 12.44 -4.34
C ASN A 46 -1.95 11.19 -3.46
N PHE A 47 -3.08 10.83 -2.85
CA PHE A 47 -3.25 9.58 -2.12
C PHE A 47 -4.43 8.78 -2.69
N LYS A 48 -4.36 7.46 -2.56
CA LYS A 48 -5.41 6.53 -2.99
C LYS A 48 -5.93 5.76 -1.79
N VAL A 49 -7.24 5.73 -1.62
CA VAL A 49 -7.92 4.92 -0.59
C VAL A 49 -8.50 3.68 -1.25
N ILE A 50 -8.18 2.49 -0.74
CA ILE A 50 -8.68 1.21 -1.23
C ILE A 50 -9.43 0.51 -0.08
N PRO A 51 -10.78 0.48 -0.10
CA PRO A 51 -11.58 -0.24 0.89
C PRO A 51 -11.26 -1.74 0.87
N PHE A 52 -11.21 -2.39 2.05
CA PHE A 52 -10.91 -3.83 2.13
C PHE A 52 -11.90 -4.69 1.32
N LYS A 53 -13.21 -4.36 1.41
CA LYS A 53 -14.28 -5.00 0.62
C LYS A 53 -14.08 -4.91 -0.90
N SER A 54 -13.22 -4.02 -1.35
CA SER A 54 -12.91 -3.81 -2.76
C SER A 54 -11.61 -4.49 -3.17
N ILE A 55 -10.86 -5.16 -2.28
CA ILE A 55 -9.61 -5.85 -2.60
C ILE A 55 -9.94 -7.30 -2.97
N ALA A 56 -9.68 -7.68 -4.22
CA ALA A 56 -9.86 -9.04 -4.72
C ALA A 56 -8.65 -9.94 -4.47
N ALA A 57 -7.44 -9.38 -4.42
CA ALA A 57 -6.22 -10.13 -4.10
C ALA A 57 -5.11 -9.21 -3.59
N ILE A 58 -4.15 -9.80 -2.88
CA ILE A 58 -2.88 -9.16 -2.53
C ILE A 58 -1.74 -10.07 -2.99
N GLN A 59 -0.73 -9.45 -3.59
CA GLN A 59 0.56 -10.09 -3.84
C GLN A 59 1.62 -9.45 -2.93
N VAL A 60 2.37 -10.31 -2.25
CA VAL A 60 3.41 -9.88 -1.32
C VAL A 60 4.71 -10.58 -1.67
N LYS A 61 5.78 -9.81 -1.82
CA LYS A 61 7.15 -10.31 -1.77
C LYS A 61 7.84 -9.55 -0.67
N LEU A 62 8.22 -10.18 0.43
CA LEU A 62 8.84 -9.45 1.54
C LEU A 62 10.37 -9.35 1.43
N GLN A 63 11.00 -10.20 0.61
CA GLN A 63 12.45 -10.18 0.44
C GLN A 63 12.83 -10.66 -0.98
N SER A 64 13.81 -10.00 -1.59
CA SER A 64 14.44 -10.41 -2.85
C SER A 64 15.88 -9.95 -2.85
N THR A 65 16.70 -10.55 -3.71
CA THR A 65 18.07 -10.10 -4.00
C THR A 65 18.17 -8.74 -4.71
N ILE A 66 17.07 -8.22 -5.28
CA ILE A 66 17.05 -7.03 -6.15
C ILE A 66 16.10 -5.94 -5.61
N ILE A 67 15.07 -6.33 -4.86
CA ILE A 67 14.07 -5.45 -4.24
C ILE A 67 13.83 -5.92 -2.81
N ASN A 68 13.93 -5.03 -1.84
CA ASN A 68 13.75 -5.38 -0.43
C ASN A 68 12.26 -5.48 -0.03
N GLY A 69 11.45 -5.96 -0.97
CA GLY A 69 10.04 -6.30 -0.82
C GLY A 69 9.06 -5.32 -1.48
N TYR A 70 7.88 -5.83 -1.83
CA TYR A 70 6.73 -5.05 -2.30
C TYR A 70 5.42 -5.68 -1.84
N LEU A 71 4.41 -4.83 -1.73
CA LEU A 71 3.02 -5.20 -1.53
C LEU A 71 2.22 -4.63 -2.70
N GLU A 72 1.40 -5.46 -3.35
CA GLU A 72 0.54 -5.07 -4.46
C GLU A 72 -0.91 -5.48 -4.14
N PHE A 73 -1.82 -4.50 -4.22
CA PHE A 73 -3.25 -4.69 -3.99
C PHE A 73 -3.99 -4.73 -5.32
N LYS A 74 -4.90 -5.68 -5.49
CA LYS A 74 -5.71 -5.82 -6.70
C LYS A 74 -7.18 -5.55 -6.38
N PRO A 75 -7.76 -4.40 -6.77
CA PRO A 75 -9.16 -4.12 -6.54
C PRO A 75 -10.12 -4.93 -7.44
N ALA A 76 -11.29 -5.30 -6.92
CA ALA A 76 -12.43 -5.80 -7.68
C ALA A 76 -12.91 -4.70 -8.64
N ASN A 77 -13.12 -5.05 -9.91
CA ASN A 77 -13.45 -4.12 -10.99
C ASN A 77 -12.36 -3.12 -11.37
N SER A 78 -11.08 -3.36 -11.05
CA SER A 78 -10.00 -2.69 -11.77
C SER A 78 -10.18 -2.99 -13.26
N PRO A 79 -10.59 -2.01 -14.10
CA PRO A 79 -10.84 -2.30 -15.49
C PRO A 79 -9.52 -2.79 -16.09
N PHE A 80 -9.53 -3.97 -16.71
CA PHE A 80 -8.51 -4.35 -17.69
C PHE A 80 -8.69 -3.41 -18.88
N THR A 81 -8.33 -2.13 -18.70
CA THR A 81 -8.38 -1.17 -19.78
C THR A 81 -7.21 -1.51 -20.66
N ILE A 82 -7.52 -2.03 -21.84
CA ILE A 82 -6.62 -2.39 -22.93
C ILE A 82 -5.85 -1.11 -23.31
N GLY A 83 -4.77 -0.83 -22.57
CA GLY A 83 -3.91 0.32 -22.72
C GLY A 83 -2.48 -0.18 -22.67
N SER A 84 -1.71 0.12 -23.71
CA SER A 84 -0.39 -0.44 -24.03
C SER A 84 0.74 -0.09 -23.07
N GLY A 85 0.46 0.44 -21.87
CA GLY A 85 1.44 0.83 -20.86
C GLY A 85 1.54 -0.18 -19.72
N LYS A 86 2.17 -1.33 -19.95
CA LYS A 86 2.28 -2.42 -18.93
C LYS A 86 3.01 -2.05 -17.63
N ALA A 87 3.70 -0.90 -17.57
CA ALA A 87 4.56 -0.53 -16.46
C ALA A 87 3.98 0.53 -15.50
N GLU A 88 2.99 1.33 -15.94
CA GLU A 88 2.42 2.41 -15.11
C GLU A 88 1.26 1.91 -14.24
N GLN A 89 0.41 1.01 -14.76
CA GLN A 89 -0.79 0.52 -14.04
C GLN A 89 -0.48 -0.34 -12.81
N THR A 90 0.63 -1.09 -12.79
CA THR A 90 1.02 -1.94 -11.65
C THR A 90 1.55 -1.13 -10.46
N ARG A 91 1.98 0.12 -10.68
CA ARG A 91 2.57 0.98 -9.64
C ARG A 91 1.55 1.77 -8.83
N GLU A 92 0.30 1.86 -9.27
CA GLU A 92 -0.71 2.67 -8.57
C GLU A 92 -1.25 2.03 -7.29
N ASN A 93 -1.29 0.71 -7.24
CA ASN A 93 -1.77 -0.05 -6.10
C ASN A 93 -0.65 -0.85 -5.42
N SER A 94 0.61 -0.49 -5.68
CA SER A 94 1.74 -1.15 -5.08
C SER A 94 2.63 -0.17 -4.32
N VAL A 95 3.28 -0.70 -3.29
CA VAL A 95 4.30 -0.01 -2.51
C VAL A 95 5.55 -0.87 -2.47
N ILE A 96 6.72 -0.25 -2.60
CA ILE A 96 8.02 -0.90 -2.47
C ILE A 96 8.52 -0.62 -1.06
N LEU A 97 8.87 -1.63 -0.27
CA LEU A 97 9.39 -1.39 1.07
C LEU A 97 10.76 -0.68 0.96
N SER A 98 11.05 0.29 1.84
CA SER A 98 12.31 1.07 1.78
C SER A 98 13.57 0.22 2.01
N GLY A 99 13.38 -1.02 2.44
CA GLY A 99 14.36 -2.07 2.40
C GLY A 99 15.26 -2.20 3.62
N THR A 100 14.83 -1.61 4.72
CA THR A 100 15.40 -1.84 6.04
C THR A 100 14.68 -2.99 6.74
N ASP A 101 15.34 -3.63 7.70
CA ASP A 101 14.76 -4.73 8.48
C ASP A 101 13.54 -4.26 9.30
N GLU A 102 13.51 -3.00 9.71
CA GLU A 102 12.39 -2.39 10.41
C GLU A 102 11.14 -2.33 9.52
N ARG A 103 11.26 -1.90 8.25
CA ARG A 103 10.09 -1.85 7.33
C ARG A 103 9.59 -3.23 6.97
N TYR A 104 10.49 -4.19 6.88
CA TYR A 104 10.11 -5.58 6.74
C TYR A 104 9.32 -6.09 7.96
N ALA A 105 9.76 -5.78 9.17
CA ALA A 105 9.07 -6.15 10.40
C ALA A 105 7.69 -5.50 10.50
N GLU A 106 7.58 -4.19 10.24
CA GLU A 106 6.31 -3.46 10.21
C GLU A 106 5.33 -4.03 9.18
N ALA A 107 5.81 -4.35 7.98
CA ALA A 107 4.97 -5.01 6.96
C ALA A 107 4.49 -6.38 7.42
N LYS A 108 5.34 -7.17 8.08
CA LYS A 108 4.95 -8.46 8.66
C LYS A 108 3.92 -8.34 9.77
N GLU A 109 3.95 -7.28 10.56
CA GLU A 109 2.96 -7.04 11.62
C GLU A 109 1.60 -6.59 11.04
N ALA A 110 1.62 -5.79 9.97
CA ALA A 110 0.40 -5.29 9.33
C ALA A 110 -0.34 -6.37 8.49
N LEU A 111 0.41 -7.27 7.83
CA LEU A 111 -0.15 -8.23 6.89
C LEU A 111 -1.23 -9.16 7.48
N PRO A 112 -1.06 -9.76 8.69
CA PRO A 112 -2.10 -10.58 9.31
C PRO A 112 -3.42 -9.82 9.45
N TYR A 113 -3.37 -8.55 9.86
CA TYR A 113 -4.56 -7.70 9.99
C TYR A 113 -5.21 -7.44 8.63
N ILE A 114 -4.41 -7.10 7.61
CA ILE A 114 -4.90 -6.87 6.25
C ILE A 114 -5.57 -8.14 5.69
N PHE A 115 -4.93 -9.31 5.85
CA PHE A 115 -5.48 -10.57 5.37
C PHE A 115 -6.77 -10.94 6.08
N ASP A 116 -6.84 -10.80 7.40
CA ASP A 116 -8.06 -11.01 8.17
C ASP A 116 -9.19 -10.11 7.64
N LYS A 117 -8.90 -8.83 7.41
CA LYS A 117 -9.88 -7.87 6.89
C LYS A 117 -10.38 -8.16 5.48
N ILE A 118 -9.63 -8.90 4.67
CA ILE A 118 -10.03 -9.27 3.31
C ILE A 118 -10.74 -10.62 3.27
N CYS A 119 -10.31 -11.56 4.11
CA CYS A 119 -10.88 -12.91 4.10
C CYS A 119 -12.18 -13.02 4.90
N ASN A 120 -12.36 -12.19 5.94
CA ASN A 120 -13.44 -12.32 6.92
C ASN A 120 -14.48 -11.18 6.88
N HIS A 121 -14.47 -10.36 5.82
CA HIS A 121 -15.46 -9.30 5.57
C HIS A 121 -15.91 -9.30 4.10
#